data_AF-A0A953BVC3-F1
#
_entry.id   AF-A0A953BVC3-F1
#
_cell.length_a   1.000
_cell.length_b   1.000
_cell.length_c   1.000
_cell.angle_alpha   90.00
_cell.angle_beta   90.00
_cell.angle_gamma   90.00
#
_symmetry.space_group_name_H-M   'P 1'
#
loop_
_entity.id
_entity.type
_entity.pdbx_description
1 polymer ?
#
loop_
_entity_poly.entity_id
_entity_poly.type
_entity_poly.pdbx_seq_one_letter_code
_entity_poly.pdbx_strand_id
1 'polypeptide(L)'
;MRSGRLPVSGRRPASRSGATLTEVLMSLLIMGVGILSVITLFPISMLRSIQATQLTNARLMRQNAEQVLSASFQDAALPEVRFDIGNHSTIPGLPVTDPQFRGEWQPNTTYAIDQIVIPTRPAGSRTPQPNVWFVCTAAGDSGSIEPNWQAPNVPGAPIQDFMAAWTSWFDPTGSGGPPVVMLRTTSPPVDVTWYSARNYVIDPLGWAVYANQTADLLTGSSPNDFGFKVERTTGLANSVPPRPTTAALAVSPYLLRLNGGATTVPAAESLIASPDSWTVELTSTLADPLPNDAIPTATFVAGIDLSNVSGFNRIVLTSLQDSRVMTRPITGATINSVSWVEPLPVGFVADGPARIETYTRRYSWLATVNKDLQGHTHTTVAVFYNRAFSPADEHVYDANFGNTSATGQWSIIFPDQIRLNWDVAAEPDPLLRPGNFLLDARHATWYRIVDVSDRTDGSALLTVNRPVPTAHRTLDPTAPASVGRAILMRGIIELFEL
;
A
#
# COMPACT_ATOMS: atom_id res chain seq x y z
N MET A 1 55.74 -70.71 -31.23
CA MET A 1 55.49 -69.36 -30.68
C MET A 1 55.72 -68.34 -31.78
N ARG A 2 54.64 -67.77 -32.34
CA ARG A 2 54.63 -66.86 -33.49
C ARG A 2 54.74 -65.42 -32.97
N SER A 3 55.87 -64.77 -33.23
CA SER A 3 56.06 -63.32 -33.03
C SER A 3 55.70 -62.60 -34.32
N GLY A 4 54.48 -62.07 -34.38
CA GLY A 4 53.98 -61.26 -35.49
C GLY A 4 54.23 -59.78 -35.21
N ARG A 5 55.31 -59.24 -35.75
CA ARG A 5 55.62 -57.81 -35.73
C ARG A 5 55.02 -57.16 -36.99
N LEU A 6 53.89 -56.49 -36.83
CA LEU A 6 53.27 -55.71 -37.91
C LEU A 6 54.11 -54.43 -38.20
N PRO A 7 54.25 -54.03 -39.47
CA PRO A 7 54.96 -52.81 -39.84
C PRO A 7 54.14 -51.58 -39.46
N VAL A 8 54.75 -50.70 -38.66
CA VAL A 8 54.24 -49.35 -38.38
C VAL A 8 54.24 -48.56 -39.69
N SER A 9 53.07 -48.45 -40.32
CA SER A 9 52.83 -47.55 -41.44
C SER A 9 53.00 -46.11 -40.96
N GLY A 10 54.12 -45.49 -41.33
CA GLY A 10 54.36 -44.08 -41.10
C GLY A 10 53.38 -43.24 -41.91
N ARG A 11 52.29 -42.78 -41.26
CA ARG A 11 51.45 -41.70 -41.78
C ARG A 11 52.35 -40.48 -41.95
N ARG A 12 52.65 -40.12 -43.21
CA ARG A 12 53.23 -38.82 -43.55
C ARG A 12 52.31 -37.75 -42.94
N PRO A 13 52.84 -36.74 -42.22
CA PRO A 13 52.01 -35.63 -41.75
C PRO A 13 51.36 -35.00 -42.99
N ALA A 14 50.04 -35.11 -43.08
CA ALA A 14 49.28 -34.43 -44.12
C ALA A 14 49.63 -32.94 -44.01
N SER A 15 50.14 -32.37 -45.11
CA SER A 15 50.39 -30.94 -45.21
C SER A 15 49.13 -30.21 -44.78
N ARG A 16 49.20 -29.50 -43.65
CA ARG A 16 48.09 -28.69 -43.15
C ARG A 16 47.92 -27.57 -44.16
N SER A 17 46.95 -27.72 -45.05
CA SER A 17 46.46 -26.61 -45.88
C SER A 17 46.02 -25.52 -44.89
N GLY A 18 46.71 -24.38 -44.88
CA GLY A 18 46.36 -23.26 -44.03
C GLY A 18 44.96 -22.76 -44.39
N ALA A 19 44.21 -22.28 -43.40
CA ALA A 19 42.90 -21.69 -43.64
C ALA A 19 43.02 -20.55 -44.66
N THR A 20 42.19 -20.58 -45.69
CA THR A 20 42.17 -19.54 -46.71
C THR A 20 41.65 -18.24 -46.11
N LEU A 21 42.12 -17.09 -46.60
CA LEU A 21 41.67 -15.78 -46.13
C LEU A 21 40.15 -15.61 -46.22
N THR A 22 39.52 -16.24 -47.21
CA THR A 22 38.06 -16.29 -47.37
C THR A 22 37.37 -17.11 -46.28
N GLU A 23 37.93 -18.24 -45.85
CA GLU A 23 37.37 -19.02 -44.73
C GLU A 23 37.44 -18.24 -43.42
N VAL A 24 38.54 -17.52 -43.18
CA VAL A 24 38.69 -16.67 -41.99
C VAL A 24 37.68 -15.51 -42.03
N LEU A 25 37.53 -14.84 -43.18
CA LEU A 25 36.56 -13.76 -43.33
C LEU A 25 35.12 -14.24 -43.18
N MET A 26 34.75 -15.39 -43.76
CA MET A 26 33.42 -15.98 -43.57
C MET A 26 33.19 -16.37 -42.12
N SER A 27 34.19 -16.95 -41.46
CA SER A 27 34.11 -17.32 -40.04
C SER A 27 33.93 -16.09 -39.15
N LEU A 28 34.67 -15.01 -39.40
CA LEU A 28 34.54 -13.74 -38.67
C LEU A 28 33.19 -13.07 -38.92
N LEU A 29 32.66 -13.13 -40.13
CA LEU A 29 31.34 -12.59 -40.44
C LEU A 29 30.24 -13.35 -39.68
N ILE A 30 30.25 -14.69 -39.74
CA ILE A 30 29.26 -15.53 -39.04
C ILE A 30 29.38 -15.35 -37.52
N MET A 31 30.60 -15.34 -36.99
CA MET A 31 30.86 -15.08 -35.56
C MET A 31 30.39 -13.69 -35.16
N GLY A 32 30.64 -12.67 -35.99
CA GLY A 32 30.22 -11.30 -35.75
C GLY A 32 28.70 -11.17 -35.64
N VAL A 33 27.95 -11.77 -36.58
CA VAL A 33 26.48 -11.81 -36.55
C VAL A 33 25.97 -12.55 -35.31
N GLY A 34 26.59 -13.69 -34.96
CA GLY A 34 26.25 -14.46 -33.78
C GLY A 34 26.43 -13.68 -32.47
N ILE A 35 27.57 -13.00 -32.32
CA ILE A 35 27.88 -12.20 -31.12
C ILE A 35 26.95 -10.98 -31.00
N LEU A 36 26.67 -10.29 -32.11
CA LEU A 36 25.72 -9.16 -32.12
C LEU A 36 24.32 -9.59 -31.67
N SER A 37 23.86 -10.76 -32.10
CA SER A 37 22.58 -11.33 -31.66
C SER A 37 22.56 -11.60 -30.15
N VAL A 38 23.62 -12.21 -29.60
CA VAL A 38 23.69 -12.51 -28.16
C VAL A 38 23.80 -11.23 -27.32
N ILE A 39 24.62 -10.26 -27.74
CA ILE A 39 24.80 -8.98 -27.02
C ILE A 39 23.50 -8.18 -26.95
N THR A 40 22.64 -8.27 -27.97
CA THR A 40 21.34 -7.57 -27.97
C THR A 40 20.26 -8.31 -27.21
N LEU A 41 20.22 -9.65 -27.29
CA LEU A 41 19.19 -10.45 -26.62
C LEU A 41 19.45 -10.63 -25.11
N PHE A 42 20.71 -10.67 -24.68
CA PHE A 42 21.06 -10.92 -23.28
C PHE A 42 20.50 -9.84 -22.32
N PRO A 43 20.71 -8.52 -22.55
CA PRO A 43 20.14 -7.49 -21.67
C PRO A 43 18.60 -7.52 -21.64
N ILE A 44 17.95 -7.78 -22.78
CA ILE A 44 16.49 -7.89 -22.85
C ILE A 44 15.99 -9.07 -22.02
N SER A 45 16.68 -10.21 -22.08
CA SER A 45 16.33 -11.40 -21.28
C SER A 45 16.49 -11.14 -19.78
N MET A 46 17.54 -10.41 -19.38
CA MET A 46 17.79 -10.05 -17.98
C MET A 46 16.72 -9.09 -17.45
N LEU A 47 16.34 -8.06 -18.22
CA LEU A 47 15.26 -7.15 -17.85
C LEU A 47 13.91 -7.87 -17.68
N ARG A 48 13.58 -8.79 -18.59
CA ARG A 48 12.35 -9.60 -18.49
C ARG A 48 12.37 -10.51 -17.26
N SER A 49 13.52 -11.10 -16.93
CA SER A 49 13.66 -11.92 -15.72
C SER A 49 13.45 -11.09 -14.45
N ILE A 50 14.01 -9.88 -14.38
CA ILE A 50 13.81 -8.97 -13.24
C ILE A 50 12.33 -8.58 -13.11
N GLN A 51 11.68 -8.23 -14.21
CA GLN A 51 10.25 -7.90 -14.23
C GLN A 51 9.38 -9.08 -13.77
N ALA A 52 9.71 -10.32 -14.18
CA ALA A 52 8.99 -11.51 -13.75
C ALA A 52 9.12 -11.75 -12.22
N THR A 53 10.31 -11.55 -11.66
CA THR A 53 10.52 -11.63 -10.21
C THR A 53 9.75 -10.54 -9.48
N GLN A 54 9.78 -9.30 -9.97
CA GLN A 54 9.02 -8.18 -9.41
C GLN A 54 7.51 -8.44 -9.44
N LEU A 55 6.98 -9.00 -10.53
CA LEU A 55 5.56 -9.34 -10.65
C LEU A 55 5.17 -10.47 -9.68
N THR A 56 6.06 -11.45 -9.49
CA THR A 56 5.84 -12.54 -8.52
C THR A 56 5.78 -12.00 -7.09
N ASN A 57 6.74 -11.15 -6.72
CA ASN A 57 6.75 -10.47 -5.43
C ASN A 57 5.54 -9.54 -5.26
N ALA A 58 5.11 -8.86 -6.33
CA ALA A 58 3.93 -8.01 -6.28
C ALA A 58 2.64 -8.81 -6.01
N ARG A 59 2.53 -10.02 -6.57
CA ARG A 59 1.42 -10.93 -6.25
C ARG A 59 1.44 -11.42 -4.80
N LEU A 60 2.62 -11.69 -4.23
CA LEU A 60 2.74 -12.00 -2.81
C LEU A 60 2.32 -10.80 -1.94
N MET A 61 2.74 -9.59 -2.31
CA MET A 61 2.32 -8.36 -1.60
C MET A 61 0.81 -8.13 -1.67
N ARG A 62 0.17 -8.42 -2.81
CA ARG A 62 -1.29 -8.41 -2.93
C ARG A 62 -1.92 -9.38 -1.91
N GLN A 63 -1.42 -10.61 -1.81
CA GLN A 63 -1.96 -11.59 -0.86
C GLN A 63 -1.78 -11.13 0.59
N ASN A 64 -0.62 -10.56 0.92
CA ASN A 64 -0.40 -9.96 2.24
C ASN A 64 -1.38 -8.81 2.49
N ALA A 65 -1.60 -7.93 1.52
CA ALA A 65 -2.57 -6.84 1.62
C ALA A 65 -4.01 -7.39 1.81
N GLU A 66 -4.42 -8.42 1.06
CA GLU A 66 -5.72 -9.09 1.23
C GLU A 66 -5.85 -9.72 2.62
N GLN A 67 -4.78 -10.35 3.14
CA GLN A 67 -4.76 -10.90 4.50
C GLN A 67 -4.86 -9.80 5.55
N VAL A 68 -4.10 -8.71 5.43
CA VAL A 68 -4.21 -7.57 6.35
C VAL A 68 -5.62 -7.02 6.31
N LEU A 69 -6.16 -6.72 5.13
CA LEU A 69 -7.51 -6.16 4.98
C LEU A 69 -8.61 -7.10 5.48
N SER A 70 -8.39 -8.42 5.48
CA SER A 70 -9.36 -9.41 6.00
C SER A 70 -9.19 -9.75 7.48
N ALA A 71 -7.96 -9.64 8.02
CA ALA A 71 -7.61 -10.01 9.39
C ALA A 71 -7.99 -8.95 10.43
N SER A 72 -7.99 -7.67 10.06
CA SER A 72 -8.16 -6.50 10.96
C SER A 72 -9.46 -6.38 11.74
N PHE A 73 -10.29 -7.41 11.77
CA PHE A 73 -11.55 -7.41 12.51
C PHE A 73 -11.67 -8.54 13.54
N GLN A 74 -10.65 -9.40 13.70
CA GLN A 74 -10.81 -10.65 14.47
C GLN A 74 -10.38 -10.65 15.94
N ASP A 75 -9.70 -9.64 16.50
CA ASP A 75 -9.39 -9.74 17.94
C ASP A 75 -9.07 -8.40 18.63
N ALA A 76 -9.75 -8.13 19.75
CA ALA A 76 -9.49 -6.98 20.62
C ALA A 76 -8.26 -7.19 21.54
N ALA A 77 -7.70 -8.41 21.58
CA ALA A 77 -6.61 -8.79 22.48
C ALA A 77 -5.21 -8.85 21.84
N LEU A 78 -5.10 -8.79 20.51
CA LEU A 78 -3.82 -8.66 19.81
C LEU A 78 -3.50 -7.18 19.56
N PRO A 79 -2.23 -6.78 19.31
CA PRO A 79 -1.85 -5.40 18.99
C PRO A 79 -2.43 -4.94 17.63
N GLU A 80 -3.73 -4.72 17.66
CA GLU A 80 -4.54 -3.62 17.16
C GLU A 80 -4.18 -3.11 15.77
N VAL A 81 -4.41 -3.98 14.78
CA VAL A 81 -4.63 -3.54 13.41
C VAL A 81 -6.02 -2.90 13.33
N ARG A 82 -6.21 -1.73 13.94
CA ARG A 82 -7.46 -0.96 13.81
C ARG A 82 -7.36 -0.03 12.60
N PHE A 83 -8.28 -0.20 11.66
CA PHE A 83 -8.61 0.84 10.69
C PHE A 83 -9.43 1.92 11.40
N ASP A 84 -8.81 2.59 12.36
CA ASP A 84 -9.51 3.56 13.18
C ASP A 84 -9.72 4.83 12.38
N ILE A 85 -10.96 5.03 11.91
CA ILE A 85 -11.44 6.33 11.44
C ILE A 85 -11.41 7.34 12.61
N GLY A 86 -11.46 6.84 13.85
CA GLY A 86 -11.59 7.60 15.09
C GLY A 86 -10.29 8.11 15.72
N ASN A 87 -9.11 7.80 15.19
CA ASN A 87 -7.87 8.38 15.74
C ASN A 87 -7.68 9.87 15.40
N HIS A 88 -8.73 10.53 14.91
CA HIS A 88 -8.76 11.95 14.63
C HIS A 88 -8.92 12.82 15.90
N SER A 89 -9.14 12.23 17.08
CA SER A 89 -9.54 12.99 18.27
C SER A 89 -8.97 12.51 19.60
N THR A 90 -7.65 12.35 19.66
CA THR A 90 -6.96 12.61 20.92
C THR A 90 -6.04 13.80 20.73
N ILE A 91 -6.62 14.96 20.36
CA ILE A 91 -5.95 16.23 20.65
C ILE A 91 -5.94 16.35 22.18
N PRO A 92 -4.77 16.37 22.83
CA PRO A 92 -4.72 16.46 24.29
C PRO A 92 -5.45 17.72 24.78
N GLY A 93 -6.53 17.54 25.56
CA GLY A 93 -7.27 18.64 26.20
C GLY A 93 -8.66 18.96 25.65
N LEU A 94 -9.12 18.32 24.57
CA LEU A 94 -10.52 18.40 24.14
C LEU A 94 -11.33 17.23 24.72
N PRO A 95 -12.54 17.47 25.28
CA PRO A 95 -13.40 16.38 25.74
C PRO A 95 -13.77 15.51 24.54
N VAL A 96 -13.51 14.20 24.67
CA VAL A 96 -13.77 13.20 23.62
C VAL A 96 -15.28 12.99 23.51
N THR A 97 -15.95 13.88 22.78
CA THR A 97 -17.33 13.71 22.33
C THR A 97 -17.40 13.08 20.94
N ASP A 98 -16.25 12.70 20.38
CA ASP A 98 -16.22 12.13 19.05
C ASP A 98 -16.57 10.64 19.08
N PRO A 99 -17.32 10.18 18.07
CA PRO A 99 -17.77 8.80 17.95
C PRO A 99 -16.57 7.85 17.91
N GLN A 100 -16.56 6.87 18.81
CA GLN A 100 -15.48 5.89 18.87
C GLN A 100 -15.87 4.62 18.12
N PHE A 101 -15.07 4.22 17.15
CA PHE A 101 -15.24 2.92 16.50
C PHE A 101 -14.85 1.80 17.46
N ARG A 102 -15.82 0.97 17.84
CA ARG A 102 -15.64 -0.15 18.77
C ARG A 102 -15.33 -1.47 18.07
N GLY A 103 -15.53 -1.56 16.75
CA GLY A 103 -15.33 -2.79 15.97
C GLY A 103 -16.61 -3.59 15.77
N GLU A 104 -16.48 -4.92 15.67
CA GLU A 104 -17.63 -5.83 15.60
C GLU A 104 -18.43 -5.78 16.90
N TRP A 105 -19.76 -5.90 16.78
CA TRP A 105 -20.65 -6.06 17.91
C TRP A 105 -20.20 -7.25 18.77
N GLN A 106 -20.24 -7.08 20.09
CA GLN A 106 -19.87 -8.11 21.06
C GLN A 106 -21.04 -8.30 22.03
N PRO A 107 -21.37 -9.55 22.40
CA PRO A 107 -22.45 -9.82 23.36
C PRO A 107 -22.07 -9.36 24.76
N ASN A 108 -23.06 -8.91 25.53
CA ASN A 108 -22.91 -8.46 26.92
C ASN A 108 -21.80 -7.40 27.12
N THR A 109 -21.62 -6.51 26.16
CA THR A 109 -20.58 -5.47 26.16
C THR A 109 -21.22 -4.11 26.39
N THR A 110 -20.63 -3.32 27.29
CA THR A 110 -21.11 -1.96 27.58
C THR A 110 -20.70 -1.00 26.47
N TYR A 111 -21.69 -0.40 25.82
CA TYR A 111 -21.51 0.63 24.80
C TYR A 111 -21.89 2.01 25.35
N ALA A 112 -21.07 3.01 25.05
CA ALA A 112 -21.41 4.42 25.31
C ALA A 112 -22.17 5.03 24.12
N ILE A 113 -22.86 6.15 24.36
CA ILE A 113 -23.47 6.95 23.27
C ILE A 113 -22.37 7.35 22.27
N ASP A 114 -22.72 7.42 20.99
CA ASP A 114 -21.87 7.73 19.84
C ASP A 114 -20.82 6.67 19.49
N GLN A 115 -20.78 5.54 20.19
CA GLN A 115 -19.92 4.43 19.78
C GLN A 115 -20.45 3.76 18.52
N ILE A 116 -19.56 3.52 17.58
CA ILE A 116 -19.86 2.92 16.28
C ILE A 116 -19.50 1.43 16.34
N VAL A 117 -20.42 0.56 15.94
CA VAL A 117 -20.19 -0.88 15.76
C VAL A 117 -20.55 -1.33 14.35
N ILE A 118 -20.03 -2.48 13.97
CA ILE A 118 -20.51 -3.23 12.80
C ILE A 118 -21.12 -4.56 13.26
N PRO A 119 -22.04 -5.14 12.48
CA PRO A 119 -22.51 -6.50 12.74
C PRO A 119 -21.36 -7.51 12.81
N THR A 120 -21.54 -8.58 13.56
CA THR A 120 -20.66 -9.74 13.51
C THR A 120 -20.72 -10.37 12.12
N ARG A 121 -19.60 -10.94 11.71
CA ARG A 121 -19.53 -11.66 10.44
C ARG A 121 -20.15 -13.05 10.61
N PRO A 122 -21.15 -13.42 9.78
CA PRO A 122 -21.60 -14.81 9.74
C PRO A 122 -20.43 -15.74 9.43
N ALA A 123 -20.41 -16.93 10.04
CA ALA A 123 -19.36 -17.92 9.79
C ALA A 123 -19.24 -18.20 8.28
N GLY A 124 -18.04 -18.02 7.73
CA GLY A 124 -17.77 -18.19 6.30
C GLY A 124 -18.05 -16.96 5.43
N SER A 125 -18.62 -15.87 5.98
CA SER A 125 -18.73 -14.59 5.30
C SER A 125 -17.47 -13.75 5.49
N ARG A 126 -17.02 -13.08 4.42
CA ARG A 126 -15.90 -12.12 4.49
C ARG A 126 -16.32 -10.77 5.05
N THR A 127 -17.60 -10.42 4.92
CA THR A 127 -18.16 -9.11 5.31
C THR A 127 -19.32 -9.28 6.29
N PRO A 128 -19.56 -8.29 7.16
CA PRO A 128 -20.75 -8.26 7.99
C PRO A 128 -22.01 -8.21 7.11
N GLN A 129 -23.11 -8.78 7.61
CA GLN A 129 -24.41 -8.69 6.95
C GLN A 129 -25.42 -8.10 7.93
N PRO A 130 -25.93 -6.87 7.69
CA PRO A 130 -25.62 -5.96 6.59
C PRO A 130 -24.23 -5.30 6.69
N ASN A 131 -23.65 -4.91 5.56
CA ASN A 131 -22.35 -4.21 5.53
C ASN A 131 -22.51 -2.70 5.77
N VAL A 132 -23.07 -2.35 6.93
CA VAL A 132 -23.30 -0.97 7.37
C VAL A 132 -22.85 -0.78 8.80
N TRP A 133 -22.62 0.47 9.19
CA TRP A 133 -22.23 0.83 10.55
C TRP A 133 -23.45 1.27 11.35
N PHE A 134 -23.44 0.98 12.63
CA PHE A 134 -24.49 1.34 13.58
C PHE A 134 -23.88 2.22 14.67
N VAL A 135 -24.60 3.28 15.03
CA VAL A 135 -24.19 4.17 16.12
C VAL A 135 -25.08 3.93 17.32
N CYS A 136 -24.45 3.80 18.49
CA CYS A 136 -25.12 3.66 19.77
C CYS A 136 -25.78 5.00 20.15
N THR A 137 -27.11 5.01 20.22
CA THR A 137 -27.91 6.21 20.55
C THR A 137 -28.29 6.28 22.03
N ALA A 138 -28.21 5.16 22.74
CA ALA A 138 -28.44 5.06 24.18
C ALA A 138 -27.37 4.16 24.79
N ALA A 139 -26.61 4.69 25.75
CA ALA A 139 -25.59 3.91 26.46
C ALA A 139 -26.23 2.76 27.24
N GLY A 140 -25.58 1.59 27.21
CA GLY A 140 -26.06 0.40 27.89
C GLY A 140 -25.26 -0.84 27.51
N ASP A 141 -25.57 -1.96 28.17
CA ASP A 141 -25.04 -3.27 27.80
C ASP A 141 -25.81 -3.83 26.61
N SER A 142 -25.09 -4.36 25.63
CA SER A 142 -25.69 -5.16 24.56
C SER A 142 -26.28 -6.47 25.09
N GLY A 143 -27.22 -7.04 24.35
CA GLY A 143 -27.78 -8.35 24.66
C GLY A 143 -26.77 -9.49 24.52
N SER A 144 -27.20 -10.70 24.91
CA SER A 144 -26.43 -11.93 24.72
C SER A 144 -26.53 -12.50 23.30
N ILE A 145 -27.45 -11.98 22.49
CA ILE A 145 -27.71 -12.36 21.11
C ILE A 145 -27.64 -11.09 20.27
N GLU A 146 -26.94 -11.17 19.15
CA GLU A 146 -26.81 -10.05 18.23
C GLU A 146 -28.18 -9.60 17.72
N PRO A 147 -28.46 -8.28 17.74
CA PRO A 147 -29.73 -7.77 17.23
C PRO A 147 -29.87 -8.07 15.73
N ASN A 148 -31.10 -8.29 15.27
CA ASN A 148 -31.36 -8.44 13.85
C ASN A 148 -31.22 -7.08 13.14
N TRP A 149 -30.02 -6.80 12.64
CA TRP A 149 -29.67 -5.58 11.92
C TRP A 149 -30.48 -5.33 10.64
N GLN A 150 -31.22 -6.33 10.14
CA GLN A 150 -32.08 -6.21 8.95
C GLN A 150 -33.50 -5.70 9.26
N ALA A 151 -33.87 -5.52 10.53
CA ALA A 151 -35.21 -5.09 10.92
C ALA A 151 -35.17 -3.74 11.66
N PRO A 152 -35.94 -2.71 11.26
CA PRO A 152 -36.93 -2.66 10.16
C PRO A 152 -36.32 -2.07 8.86
N ASN A 153 -36.99 -2.34 7.72
CA ASN A 153 -36.72 -1.75 6.40
C ASN A 153 -36.85 -0.20 6.33
N VAL A 154 -36.80 0.49 7.46
CA VAL A 154 -36.86 1.95 7.57
C VAL A 154 -35.53 2.44 8.11
N PRO A 155 -34.67 3.00 7.24
CA PRO A 155 -33.49 3.75 7.65
C PRO A 155 -33.77 4.67 8.84
N GLY A 156 -32.94 4.56 9.90
CA GLY A 156 -33.02 5.40 11.10
C GLY A 156 -33.98 4.92 12.19
N ALA A 157 -34.71 3.82 12.00
CA ALA A 157 -35.47 3.22 13.09
C ALA A 157 -34.53 2.63 14.15
N PRO A 158 -34.76 2.88 15.46
CA PRO A 158 -33.94 2.32 16.52
C PRO A 158 -34.14 0.80 16.59
N ILE A 159 -33.03 0.08 16.53
CA ILE A 159 -32.91 -1.34 16.82
C ILE A 159 -32.57 -1.44 18.29
N GLN A 160 -33.52 -1.91 19.11
CA GLN A 160 -33.24 -2.15 20.52
C GLN A 160 -32.42 -3.43 20.69
N ASP A 161 -31.35 -3.32 21.46
CA ASP A 161 -30.43 -4.38 21.83
C ASP A 161 -30.25 -4.35 23.35
N PHE A 162 -31.23 -4.94 24.04
CA PHE A 162 -31.34 -4.88 25.50
C PHE A 162 -31.40 -3.44 26.04
N MET A 163 -30.36 -2.96 26.72
CA MET A 163 -30.31 -1.56 27.22
C MET A 163 -29.67 -0.60 26.20
N ALA A 164 -28.95 -1.11 25.21
CA ALA A 164 -28.43 -0.31 24.11
C ALA A 164 -29.51 -0.11 23.03
N ALA A 165 -29.52 1.06 22.40
CA ALA A 165 -30.33 1.33 21.23
C ALA A 165 -29.45 1.76 20.07
N TRP A 166 -29.58 1.07 18.94
CA TRP A 166 -28.79 1.31 17.74
C TRP A 166 -29.63 1.97 16.68
N THR A 167 -29.08 2.90 15.92
CA THR A 167 -29.71 3.32 14.66
C THR A 167 -28.77 3.01 13.52
N SER A 168 -29.28 2.36 12.48
CA SER A 168 -28.54 2.24 11.22
C SER A 168 -28.19 3.65 10.76
N TRP A 169 -26.92 3.92 10.50
CA TRP A 169 -26.56 5.19 9.88
C TRP A 169 -27.00 5.15 8.41
N PHE A 170 -28.24 5.53 8.14
CA PHE A 170 -28.79 5.55 6.79
C PHE A 170 -29.73 6.75 6.66
N ASP A 171 -29.50 7.55 5.62
CA ASP A 171 -30.25 8.77 5.32
C ASP A 171 -31.66 8.41 4.80
N PRO A 172 -32.75 8.66 5.56
CA PRO A 172 -34.12 8.39 5.12
C PRO A 172 -34.68 9.65 4.48
N THR A 173 -34.65 9.79 3.15
CA THR A 173 -35.72 10.54 2.48
C THR A 173 -36.13 9.91 1.16
N GLY A 174 -37.04 8.93 1.26
CA GLY A 174 -37.97 8.61 0.18
C GLY A 174 -39.16 9.57 0.21
N SER A 175 -39.17 10.56 -0.68
CA SER A 175 -40.38 11.10 -1.34
C SER A 175 -39.94 12.06 -2.45
N GLY A 176 -40.27 11.74 -3.70
CA GLY A 176 -39.66 12.28 -4.93
C GLY A 176 -39.59 13.80 -5.10
N GLY A 177 -38.41 14.27 -5.51
CA GLY A 177 -38.05 15.64 -5.90
C GLY A 177 -36.51 15.78 -5.97
N PRO A 178 -35.92 16.66 -6.80
CA PRO A 178 -34.52 16.56 -7.27
C PRO A 178 -33.48 16.71 -6.14
N PRO A 179 -32.26 16.19 -6.33
CA PRO A 179 -31.40 15.74 -5.24
C PRO A 179 -30.68 16.88 -4.53
N VAL A 180 -30.34 16.62 -3.27
CA VAL A 180 -29.40 17.34 -2.39
C VAL A 180 -30.01 18.50 -1.60
N VAL A 181 -30.06 18.36 -0.27
CA VAL A 181 -29.30 19.14 0.73
C VAL A 181 -29.48 18.49 2.11
N MET A 182 -28.39 17.98 2.68
CA MET A 182 -28.27 17.65 4.10
C MET A 182 -28.52 18.92 4.92
N LEU A 183 -29.51 18.95 5.82
CA LEU A 183 -29.62 20.01 6.83
C LEU A 183 -30.25 19.51 8.14
N ARG A 184 -29.42 19.62 9.20
CA ARG A 184 -29.73 19.93 10.61
C ARG A 184 -30.84 19.14 11.31
N THR A 185 -30.43 18.25 12.20
CA THR A 185 -30.95 18.31 13.58
C THR A 185 -30.27 19.48 14.29
N THR A 186 -30.99 20.17 15.18
CA THR A 186 -30.64 21.51 15.68
C THR A 186 -29.50 21.57 16.69
N SER A 187 -28.85 20.46 17.06
CA SER A 187 -27.53 20.44 17.71
C SER A 187 -27.06 19.00 17.97
N PRO A 188 -26.52 18.26 17.00
CA PRO A 188 -25.59 17.18 17.31
C PRO A 188 -24.19 17.78 17.52
N PRO A 189 -23.42 17.32 18.51
CA PRO A 189 -21.99 17.59 18.57
C PRO A 189 -21.30 16.91 17.37
N VAL A 190 -20.67 17.73 16.52
CA VAL A 190 -19.45 17.47 15.74
C VAL A 190 -19.39 16.23 14.80
N ASP A 191 -19.41 16.52 13.48
CA ASP A 191 -18.64 15.90 12.37
C ASP A 191 -18.56 14.37 12.14
N VAL A 192 -19.45 13.54 12.68
CA VAL A 192 -19.46 12.07 12.37
C VAL A 192 -19.88 11.75 10.93
N THR A 193 -20.55 12.69 10.25
CA THR A 193 -21.38 12.44 9.06
C THR A 193 -20.66 12.18 7.74
N TRP A 194 -19.32 12.07 7.70
CA TRP A 194 -18.58 12.21 6.44
C TRP A 194 -17.73 11.02 5.99
N TYR A 195 -17.57 9.98 6.81
CA TYR A 195 -16.58 8.94 6.52
C TYR A 195 -17.12 7.73 5.74
N SER A 196 -18.42 7.42 5.84
CA SER A 196 -18.96 6.20 5.22
C SER A 196 -19.11 6.30 3.69
N ALA A 197 -19.27 7.50 3.12
CA ALA A 197 -19.41 7.71 1.67
C ALA A 197 -18.12 8.18 0.97
N ARG A 198 -17.07 8.50 1.72
CA ARG A 198 -15.82 9.00 1.12
C ARG A 198 -14.95 7.85 0.64
N ASN A 199 -14.28 8.11 -0.47
CA ASN A 199 -13.16 7.32 -0.92
C ASN A 199 -11.99 7.55 0.05
N TYR A 200 -11.14 6.55 0.22
CA TYR A 200 -9.96 6.65 1.09
C TYR A 200 -8.82 5.76 0.58
N VAL A 201 -7.64 5.93 1.16
CA VAL A 201 -6.51 5.03 0.99
C VAL A 201 -6.14 4.36 2.29
N ILE A 202 -5.66 3.13 2.19
CA ILE A 202 -5.02 2.39 3.26
C ILE A 202 -3.55 2.25 2.87
N ASP A 203 -2.68 2.80 3.71
CA ASP A 203 -1.24 2.80 3.47
C ASP A 203 -0.50 2.60 4.80
N PRO A 204 -0.33 1.34 5.25
CA PRO A 204 0.23 1.06 6.58
C PRO A 204 1.58 1.73 6.78
N LEU A 205 2.44 1.65 5.76
CA LEU A 205 3.79 2.18 5.84
C LEU A 205 3.84 3.69 5.65
N GLY A 206 3.11 4.23 4.67
CA GLY A 206 3.05 5.68 4.49
C GLY A 206 2.50 6.36 5.73
N TRP A 207 1.37 5.87 6.26
CA TRP A 207 0.78 6.41 7.49
C TRP A 207 1.79 6.40 8.65
N ALA A 208 2.46 5.27 8.89
CA ALA A 208 3.44 5.16 9.97
C ALA A 208 4.67 6.07 9.79
N VAL A 209 5.12 6.29 8.54
CA VAL A 209 6.22 7.22 8.26
C VAL A 209 5.79 8.66 8.52
N TYR A 210 4.63 9.08 8.01
CA TYR A 210 4.14 10.45 8.20
C TYR A 210 3.77 10.74 9.66
N ALA A 211 3.21 9.78 10.38
CA ALA A 211 2.91 9.93 11.82
C ALA A 211 4.17 10.19 12.67
N ASN A 212 5.35 9.76 12.23
CA ASN A 212 6.63 10.00 12.91
C ASN A 212 7.34 11.29 12.45
N GLN A 213 6.88 11.95 11.39
CA GLN A 213 7.47 13.20 10.87
C GLN A 213 6.90 14.47 11.54
N THR A 214 6.31 14.36 12.73
CA THR A 214 5.62 15.43 13.46
C THR A 214 6.44 16.70 13.72
N ALA A 215 7.78 16.65 13.60
CA ALA A 215 8.64 17.82 13.74
C ALA A 215 8.80 18.66 12.45
N ASP A 216 8.51 18.10 11.27
CA ASP A 216 8.72 18.75 9.96
C ASP A 216 7.46 18.80 9.09
N LEU A 217 6.36 18.18 9.55
CA LEU A 217 5.03 18.51 9.06
C LEU A 217 4.75 19.96 9.45
N LEU A 218 5.06 20.88 8.53
CA LEU A 218 4.76 22.29 8.62
C LEU A 218 3.39 22.44 9.28
N THR A 219 3.39 23.14 10.41
CA THR A 219 2.30 23.21 11.40
C THR A 219 0.93 23.27 10.75
N GLY A 220 0.24 22.13 10.64
CA GLY A 220 -1.15 22.06 10.15
C GLY A 220 -1.51 20.87 9.26
N SER A 221 -0.57 20.08 8.75
CA SER A 221 -0.91 18.88 7.96
C SER A 221 -1.18 17.67 8.86
N SER A 222 -2.32 17.00 8.66
CA SER A 222 -2.66 15.77 9.37
C SER A 222 -2.00 14.57 8.68
N PRO A 223 -1.46 13.58 9.40
CA PRO A 223 -0.98 12.33 8.80
C PRO A 223 -2.09 11.57 8.04
N ASN A 224 -3.34 11.92 8.29
CA ASN A 224 -4.52 11.37 7.65
C ASN A 224 -4.85 12.03 6.30
N ASP A 225 -4.16 13.10 5.90
CA ASP A 225 -4.37 13.68 4.57
C ASP A 225 -3.48 12.94 3.56
N PHE A 226 -4.11 12.35 2.53
CA PHE A 226 -3.37 11.77 1.42
C PHE A 226 -3.20 12.80 0.30
N GLY A 227 -1.93 13.02 -0.06
CA GLY A 227 -1.54 13.94 -1.10
C GLY A 227 -1.03 15.28 -0.58
N PHE A 228 -0.06 15.84 -1.29
CA PHE A 228 0.57 17.11 -0.94
C PHE A 228 0.43 18.11 -2.11
N LYS A 229 0.05 19.36 -1.84
CA LYS A 229 0.05 20.42 -2.86
C LYS A 229 0.66 21.69 -2.29
N VAL A 230 1.52 22.34 -3.07
CA VAL A 230 2.11 23.64 -2.73
C VAL A 230 1.14 24.73 -3.20
N GLU A 231 0.67 25.59 -2.30
CA GLU A 231 -0.30 26.64 -2.68
C GLU A 231 0.40 27.85 -3.34
N ARG A 232 -0.22 28.36 -4.42
CA ARG A 232 0.36 29.32 -5.38
C ARG A 232 0.51 30.75 -4.85
N THR A 233 -0.21 31.14 -3.81
CA THR A 233 -0.45 32.58 -3.51
C THR A 233 0.26 33.11 -2.28
N THR A 234 0.81 32.24 -1.41
CA THR A 234 1.45 32.68 -0.15
C THR A 234 2.90 32.25 0.00
N GLY A 235 3.42 31.35 -0.84
CA GLY A 235 4.79 30.81 -0.69
C GLY A 235 4.99 30.06 0.63
N LEU A 236 3.93 29.83 1.40
CA LEU A 236 3.90 28.97 2.56
C LEU A 236 3.36 27.63 2.10
N ALA A 237 4.12 26.56 2.32
CA ALA A 237 3.76 25.18 1.97
C ALA A 237 2.61 24.61 2.83
N ASN A 238 1.72 25.47 3.33
CA ASN A 238 0.65 25.09 4.24
C ASN A 238 -0.72 25.29 3.62
N SER A 239 -1.42 24.15 3.57
CA SER A 239 -2.86 24.02 3.43
C SER A 239 -3.45 24.60 2.16
N VAL A 240 -3.64 23.71 1.20
CA VAL A 240 -4.91 23.49 0.48
C VAL A 240 -6.10 24.21 1.14
N PRO A 241 -7.07 24.78 0.37
CA PRO A 241 -7.89 25.90 0.80
C PRO A 241 -8.39 25.74 2.22
N PRO A 242 -8.24 26.77 3.07
CA PRO A 242 -8.64 26.70 4.47
C PRO A 242 -10.02 26.07 4.55
N ARG A 243 -10.14 24.99 5.35
CA ARG A 243 -11.39 24.32 5.69
C ARG A 243 -12.46 25.41 5.75
N PRO A 244 -13.45 25.43 4.84
CA PRO A 244 -14.38 26.55 4.74
C PRO A 244 -14.95 26.82 6.12
N THR A 245 -14.66 28.00 6.68
CA THR A 245 -15.10 28.40 8.01
C THR A 245 -16.62 28.60 8.06
N THR A 246 -17.28 28.52 6.92
CA THR A 246 -18.73 28.54 6.77
C THR A 246 -19.23 27.13 6.47
N ALA A 247 -20.17 26.65 7.29
CA ALA A 247 -20.74 25.30 7.30
C ALA A 247 -21.50 24.89 6.01
N ALA A 248 -21.41 25.65 4.92
CA ALA A 248 -22.09 25.36 3.67
C ALA A 248 -21.11 24.64 2.71
N LEU A 249 -21.27 23.33 2.59
CA LEU A 249 -20.79 22.50 1.47
C LEU A 249 -19.25 22.30 1.35
N ALA A 250 -18.54 22.28 2.47
CA ALA A 250 -17.13 21.90 2.55
C ALA A 250 -16.90 20.39 2.34
N VAL A 251 -17.10 19.87 1.14
CA VAL A 251 -16.56 18.56 0.77
C VAL A 251 -15.04 18.72 0.71
N SER A 252 -14.36 18.30 1.78
CA SER A 252 -12.90 18.29 1.84
C SER A 252 -12.39 17.49 0.63
N PRO A 253 -11.60 18.08 -0.27
CA PRO A 253 -11.22 17.45 -1.54
C PRO A 253 -10.13 16.37 -1.38
N TYR A 254 -9.74 16.06 -0.14
CA TYR A 254 -8.66 15.12 0.13
C TYR A 254 -9.17 13.70 0.20
N LEU A 255 -8.34 12.82 -0.33
CA LEU A 255 -8.45 11.40 -0.06
C LEU A 255 -7.93 11.17 1.36
N LEU A 256 -8.72 10.51 2.21
CA LEU A 256 -8.31 10.22 3.57
C LEU A 256 -7.29 9.08 3.54
N ARG A 257 -6.16 9.23 4.23
CA ARG A 257 -5.24 8.14 4.55
C ARG A 257 -5.64 7.51 5.87
N LEU A 258 -6.01 6.24 5.82
CA LEU A 258 -6.25 5.41 6.98
C LEU A 258 -4.99 4.62 7.35
N ASN A 259 -4.80 4.45 8.65
CA ASN A 259 -3.80 3.53 9.17
C ASN A 259 -4.14 2.11 8.70
N GLY A 260 -3.17 1.41 8.12
CA GLY A 260 -3.24 -0.01 7.81
C GLY A 260 -3.16 -0.94 9.02
N GLY A 261 -3.41 -0.40 10.22
CA GLY A 261 -3.28 -1.05 11.52
C GLY A 261 -1.86 -1.28 12.01
N ALA A 262 -0.89 -0.51 11.51
CA ALA A 262 0.45 -0.45 12.07
C ALA A 262 0.75 0.98 12.52
N THR A 263 0.90 1.18 13.83
CA THR A 263 1.13 2.52 14.40
C THR A 263 2.59 2.95 14.37
N THR A 264 3.52 2.02 14.12
CA THR A 264 4.95 2.28 14.06
C THR A 264 5.53 1.81 12.72
N VAL A 265 6.60 2.45 12.27
CA VAL A 265 7.33 2.03 11.05
C VAL A 265 7.76 0.55 11.13
N PRO A 266 8.38 0.05 12.23
CA PRO A 266 8.70 -1.37 12.35
C PRO A 266 7.50 -2.31 12.21
N ALA A 267 6.36 -1.98 12.83
CA ALA A 267 5.14 -2.77 12.67
C ALA A 267 4.63 -2.75 11.23
N ALA A 268 4.71 -1.61 10.54
CA ALA A 268 4.27 -1.50 9.16
C ALA A 268 5.21 -2.27 8.21
N GLU A 269 6.51 -2.27 8.49
CA GLU A 269 7.52 -3.02 7.73
C GLU A 269 7.35 -4.53 7.85
N SER A 270 6.95 -5.03 9.03
CA SER A 270 6.68 -6.47 9.20
C SER A 270 5.46 -6.93 8.39
N LEU A 271 4.42 -6.09 8.24
CA LEU A 271 3.24 -6.38 7.43
C LEU A 271 3.52 -6.46 5.92
N ILE A 272 4.56 -5.76 5.45
CA ILE A 272 4.94 -5.69 4.03
C ILE A 272 6.22 -6.48 3.71
N ALA A 273 6.77 -7.21 4.67
CA ALA A 273 8.02 -7.93 4.48
C ALA A 273 7.85 -9.05 3.44
N SER A 274 8.66 -8.99 2.37
CA SER A 274 8.78 -10.04 1.36
C SER A 274 10.05 -10.86 1.60
N PRO A 275 10.13 -12.14 1.17
CA PRO A 275 11.39 -12.89 1.20
C PRO A 275 12.58 -12.17 0.53
N ASP A 276 12.33 -11.38 -0.52
CA ASP A 276 13.35 -10.60 -1.25
C ASP A 276 13.70 -9.25 -0.58
N SER A 277 12.97 -8.86 0.47
CA SER A 277 13.25 -7.64 1.24
C SER A 277 14.39 -7.82 2.25
N TRP A 278 15.11 -8.95 2.24
CA TRP A 278 16.13 -9.26 3.24
C TRP A 278 17.51 -9.38 2.57
N THR A 279 18.47 -8.62 3.07
CA THR A 279 19.87 -8.70 2.65
C THR A 279 20.67 -9.43 3.72
N VAL A 280 21.49 -10.40 3.31
CA VAL A 280 22.37 -11.12 4.23
C VAL A 280 23.56 -10.23 4.56
N GLU A 281 23.67 -9.81 5.82
CA GLU A 281 24.81 -9.03 6.30
C GLU A 281 25.94 -9.93 6.81
N LEU A 282 25.56 -11.01 7.49
CA LEU A 282 26.50 -11.94 8.10
C LEU A 282 26.01 -13.37 7.89
N THR A 283 26.93 -14.26 7.58
CA THR A 283 26.73 -15.71 7.68
C THR A 283 27.91 -16.28 8.47
N SER A 284 27.61 -16.99 9.56
CA SER A 284 28.63 -17.58 10.43
C SER A 284 28.08 -18.77 11.22
N THR A 285 28.96 -19.58 11.77
CA THR A 285 28.60 -20.64 12.71
C THR A 285 28.42 -20.06 14.11
N LEU A 286 27.46 -20.60 14.85
CA LEU A 286 27.31 -20.29 16.27
C LEU A 286 28.49 -20.86 17.06
N ALA A 287 28.84 -20.22 18.17
CA ALA A 287 29.90 -20.69 19.06
C ALA A 287 29.52 -22.04 19.70
N ASP A 288 28.26 -22.17 20.11
CA ASP A 288 27.67 -23.39 20.64
C ASP A 288 26.32 -23.65 19.96
N PRO A 289 25.96 -24.91 19.67
CA PRO A 289 24.63 -25.26 19.19
C PRO A 289 23.58 -24.90 20.25
N LEU A 290 22.48 -24.29 19.83
CA LEU A 290 21.42 -23.88 20.75
C LEU A 290 20.53 -25.08 21.13
N PRO A 291 20.44 -25.45 22.41
CA PRO A 291 19.51 -26.49 22.86
C PRO A 291 18.05 -26.05 22.73
N ASN A 292 17.13 -27.02 22.65
CA ASN A 292 15.69 -26.79 22.40
C ASN A 292 14.99 -25.87 23.42
N ASP A 293 15.53 -25.74 24.64
CA ASP A 293 14.99 -24.91 25.73
C ASP A 293 15.87 -23.68 26.01
N ALA A 294 16.79 -23.35 25.10
CA ALA A 294 17.72 -22.25 25.30
C ALA A 294 17.00 -20.92 25.46
N ILE A 295 17.54 -20.11 26.35
CA ILE A 295 17.35 -18.66 26.43
C ILE A 295 17.43 -18.12 24.99
N PRO A 296 16.54 -17.19 24.58
CA PRO A 296 16.42 -16.73 23.20
C PRO A 296 17.60 -15.82 22.81
N THR A 297 18.79 -16.41 22.79
CA THR A 297 20.08 -15.77 22.55
C THR A 297 20.96 -16.70 21.71
N ALA A 298 21.60 -16.16 20.67
CA ALA A 298 22.60 -16.87 19.88
C ALA A 298 23.95 -16.16 20.00
N THR A 299 24.99 -16.88 20.40
CA THR A 299 26.36 -16.36 20.48
C THR A 299 27.16 -16.85 19.27
N PHE A 300 27.78 -15.92 18.55
CA PHE A 300 28.64 -16.19 17.41
C PHE A 300 30.09 -16.40 17.87
N VAL A 301 30.89 -17.05 17.01
CA VAL A 301 32.33 -17.21 17.23
C VAL A 301 33.03 -15.86 17.47
N ALA A 302 34.12 -15.88 18.25
CA ALA A 302 34.86 -14.66 18.60
C ALA A 302 35.37 -13.91 17.35
N GLY A 303 35.38 -12.58 17.43
CA GLY A 303 35.86 -11.70 16.35
C GLY A 303 34.78 -11.20 15.39
N ILE A 304 33.52 -11.63 15.57
CA ILE A 304 32.36 -11.05 14.88
C ILE A 304 31.88 -9.84 15.68
N ASP A 305 31.71 -8.71 15.00
CA ASP A 305 31.17 -7.47 15.56
C ASP A 305 29.73 -7.26 15.07
N LEU A 306 28.79 -7.36 16.00
CA LEU A 306 27.36 -7.16 15.78
C LEU A 306 26.86 -5.82 16.31
N SER A 307 27.76 -4.87 16.60
CA SER A 307 27.40 -3.54 17.12
C SER A 307 26.46 -2.75 16.20
N ASN A 308 26.43 -3.06 14.90
CA ASN A 308 25.53 -2.44 13.92
C ASN A 308 24.20 -3.19 13.73
N VAL A 309 23.98 -4.32 14.42
CA VAL A 309 22.73 -5.08 14.33
C VAL A 309 21.67 -4.36 15.18
N SER A 310 20.55 -4.04 14.55
CA SER A 310 19.44 -3.30 15.17
C SER A 310 18.17 -4.16 15.28
N GLY A 311 17.13 -3.62 15.93
CA GLY A 311 15.85 -4.31 16.15
C GLY A 311 15.04 -4.65 14.89
N PHE A 312 15.47 -4.22 13.71
CA PHE A 312 14.84 -4.54 12.42
C PHE A 312 15.50 -5.73 11.71
N ASN A 313 16.58 -6.25 12.29
CA ASN A 313 17.28 -7.39 11.74
C ASN A 313 16.58 -8.68 12.18
N ARG A 314 16.77 -9.74 11.41
CA ARG A 314 16.35 -11.08 11.81
C ARG A 314 17.52 -12.03 11.77
N ILE A 315 17.50 -13.01 12.66
CA ILE A 315 18.39 -14.16 12.59
C ILE A 315 17.67 -15.31 11.89
N VAL A 316 18.36 -15.93 10.95
CA VAL A 316 17.94 -17.17 10.30
C VAL A 316 18.87 -18.28 10.76
N LEU A 317 18.29 -19.23 11.48
CA LEU A 317 18.96 -20.38 12.07
C LEU A 317 18.69 -21.60 11.20
N THR A 318 19.74 -22.36 10.90
CA THR A 318 19.64 -23.61 10.12
C THR A 318 19.92 -24.79 11.03
N SER A 319 19.14 -25.86 10.89
CA SER A 319 19.43 -27.17 11.49
C SER A 319 19.98 -28.13 10.44
N LEU A 320 21.15 -28.71 10.69
CA LEU A 320 21.75 -29.76 9.87
C LEU A 320 21.09 -31.12 10.10
N GLN A 321 20.55 -31.36 11.30
CA GLN A 321 19.87 -32.61 11.64
C GLN A 321 18.52 -32.74 10.94
N ASP A 322 17.69 -31.69 11.00
CA ASP A 322 16.32 -31.77 10.48
C ASP A 322 16.13 -31.12 9.12
N SER A 323 17.17 -30.49 8.56
CA SER A 323 17.07 -29.66 7.34
C SER A 323 15.99 -28.57 7.44
N ARG A 324 15.73 -28.07 8.66
CA ARG A 324 14.76 -27.01 8.95
C ARG A 324 15.46 -25.66 9.06
N VAL A 325 14.72 -24.61 8.73
CA VAL A 325 15.16 -23.22 8.89
C VAL A 325 14.16 -22.49 9.78
N MET A 326 14.66 -21.73 10.75
CA MET A 326 13.86 -20.91 11.64
C MET A 326 14.31 -19.45 11.54
N THR A 327 13.34 -18.55 11.55
CA THR A 327 13.59 -17.11 11.53
C THR A 327 13.09 -16.48 12.82
N ARG A 328 13.87 -15.57 13.41
CA ARG A 328 13.48 -14.82 14.60
C ARG A 328 13.80 -13.33 14.46
N PRO A 329 12.89 -12.41 14.82
CA PRO A 329 13.20 -11.00 14.89
C PRO A 329 14.19 -10.74 16.04
N ILE A 330 15.25 -9.99 15.77
CA ILE A 330 16.26 -9.67 16.77
C ILE A 330 15.73 -8.53 17.65
N THR A 331 15.69 -8.72 18.97
CA THR A 331 15.27 -7.69 19.93
C THR A 331 16.45 -7.01 20.64
N GLY A 332 17.65 -7.60 20.57
CA GLY A 332 18.86 -7.01 21.12
C GLY A 332 20.11 -7.64 20.52
N ALA A 333 21.21 -6.89 20.51
CA ALA A 333 22.52 -7.37 20.08
C ALA A 333 23.61 -6.88 21.05
N THR A 334 24.59 -7.73 21.32
CA THR A 334 25.88 -7.36 21.94
C THR A 334 26.97 -7.49 20.89
N ILE A 335 28.25 -7.36 21.26
CA ILE A 335 29.37 -7.48 20.32
C ILE A 335 29.31 -8.79 19.52
N ASN A 336 28.97 -9.92 20.15
CA ASN A 336 29.00 -11.24 19.52
C ASN A 336 27.74 -12.09 19.78
N SER A 337 26.67 -11.51 20.31
CA SER A 337 25.42 -12.25 20.52
C SER A 337 24.21 -11.46 20.08
N VAL A 338 23.15 -12.16 19.67
CA VAL A 338 21.83 -11.57 19.40
C VAL A 338 20.78 -12.25 20.27
N SER A 339 19.75 -11.52 20.64
CA SER A 339 18.60 -12.03 21.40
C SER A 339 17.28 -11.79 20.66
N TRP A 340 16.27 -12.59 20.98
CA TRP A 340 14.90 -12.48 20.47
C TRP A 340 13.88 -12.81 21.58
N VAL A 341 12.57 -12.79 21.27
CA VAL A 341 11.52 -13.04 22.27
C VAL A 341 10.98 -14.47 22.19
N GLU A 342 10.54 -14.94 21.01
CA GLU A 342 9.87 -16.23 20.92
C GLU A 342 10.86 -17.41 20.97
N PRO A 343 10.67 -18.40 21.87
CA PRO A 343 11.55 -19.55 21.95
C PRO A 343 11.58 -20.32 20.61
N LEU A 344 12.64 -21.10 20.40
CA LEU A 344 12.72 -21.99 19.25
C LEU A 344 11.69 -23.13 19.41
N PRO A 345 11.13 -23.69 18.32
CA PRO A 345 10.16 -24.75 18.45
C PRO A 345 10.78 -25.99 19.07
N VAL A 346 10.03 -26.71 19.90
CA VAL A 346 10.50 -27.95 20.54
C VAL A 346 11.04 -28.91 19.48
N GLY A 347 12.25 -29.42 19.70
CA GLY A 347 12.94 -30.33 18.78
C GLY A 347 13.81 -29.64 17.72
N PHE A 348 13.81 -28.32 17.60
CA PHE A 348 14.68 -27.61 16.66
C PHE A 348 16.05 -27.30 17.28
N VAL A 349 17.09 -27.97 16.78
CA VAL A 349 18.49 -27.71 17.18
C VAL A 349 19.17 -26.85 16.12
N ALA A 350 19.63 -25.66 16.50
CA ALA A 350 20.37 -24.76 15.61
C ALA A 350 21.86 -25.14 15.58
N ASP A 351 22.19 -26.22 14.89
CA ASP A 351 23.57 -26.75 14.74
C ASP A 351 24.20 -26.42 13.37
N GLY A 352 23.49 -25.72 12.49
CA GLY A 352 23.97 -25.26 11.20
C GLY A 352 24.45 -23.80 11.18
N PRO A 353 24.74 -23.25 9.98
CA PRO A 353 25.09 -21.84 9.84
C PRO A 353 23.90 -20.97 10.23
N ALA A 354 24.20 -19.93 11.02
CA ALA A 354 23.30 -18.84 11.31
C ALA A 354 23.64 -17.66 10.39
N ARG A 355 22.61 -16.95 9.93
CA ARG A 355 22.79 -15.72 9.18
C ARG A 355 21.95 -14.60 9.75
N ILE A 356 22.52 -13.40 9.76
CA ILE A 356 21.81 -12.18 10.13
C ILE A 356 21.43 -11.49 8.85
N GLU A 357 20.14 -11.18 8.75
CA GLU A 357 19.58 -10.48 7.61
C GLU A 357 19.05 -9.12 8.07
N THR A 358 19.34 -8.09 7.28
CA THR A 358 18.81 -6.73 7.46
C THR A 358 17.63 -6.53 6.52
N TYR A 359 16.57 -5.91 7.04
CA TYR A 359 15.44 -5.54 6.23
C TYR A 359 15.80 -4.36 5.31
N THR A 360 15.65 -4.56 4.00
CA THR A 360 15.67 -3.50 3.00
C THR A 360 14.27 -3.33 2.44
N ARG A 361 13.70 -2.14 2.62
CA ARG A 361 12.37 -1.80 2.10
C ARG A 361 12.38 -1.74 0.57
N ARG A 362 12.09 -2.87 -0.07
CA ARG A 362 11.99 -2.98 -1.53
C ARG A 362 10.57 -2.87 -2.05
N TYR A 363 9.61 -3.37 -1.29
CA TYR A 363 8.21 -3.40 -1.70
C TYR A 363 7.35 -2.67 -0.66
N SER A 364 6.27 -2.08 -1.12
CA SER A 364 5.19 -1.56 -0.29
C SER A 364 3.90 -1.62 -1.08
N TRP A 365 2.77 -1.45 -0.43
CA TRP A 365 1.48 -1.39 -1.10
C TRP A 365 0.63 -0.26 -0.54
N LEU A 366 -0.29 0.23 -1.37
CA LEU A 366 -1.32 1.19 -1.02
C LEU A 366 -2.63 0.67 -1.60
N ALA A 367 -3.66 0.58 -0.78
CA ALA A 367 -5.00 0.22 -1.26
C ALA A 367 -5.85 1.49 -1.39
N THR A 368 -6.43 1.73 -2.56
CA THR A 368 -7.46 2.75 -2.77
C THR A 368 -8.82 2.10 -2.67
N VAL A 369 -9.70 2.66 -1.84
CA VAL A 369 -11.10 2.22 -1.72
C VAL A 369 -12.00 3.27 -2.35
N ASN A 370 -12.63 2.89 -3.46
CA ASN A 370 -13.70 3.63 -4.09
C ASN A 370 -15.05 3.09 -3.59
N LYS A 371 -15.98 4.00 -3.28
CA LYS A 371 -17.36 3.64 -2.96
C LYS A 371 -18.28 4.17 -4.06
N ASP A 372 -19.15 3.29 -4.56
CA ASP A 372 -20.21 3.70 -5.47
C ASP A 372 -21.38 4.37 -4.71
N LEU A 373 -22.38 4.85 -5.46
CA LEU A 373 -23.56 5.52 -4.89
C LEU A 373 -24.43 4.57 -4.06
N GLN A 374 -24.24 3.25 -4.21
CA GLN A 374 -24.93 2.20 -3.50
C GLN A 374 -24.14 1.72 -2.27
N GLY A 375 -22.94 2.26 -2.04
CA GLY A 375 -22.06 1.89 -0.95
C GLY A 375 -21.22 0.62 -1.21
N HIS A 376 -21.25 0.05 -2.42
CA HIS A 376 -20.34 -1.03 -2.77
C HIS A 376 -18.90 -0.49 -2.79
N THR A 377 -18.00 -1.24 -2.17
CA THR A 377 -16.58 -0.92 -2.10
C THR A 377 -15.82 -1.62 -3.21
N HIS A 378 -15.15 -0.84 -4.05
CA HIS A 378 -14.14 -1.31 -4.99
C HIS A 378 -12.76 -1.00 -4.43
N THR A 379 -11.96 -2.04 -4.17
CA THR A 379 -10.62 -1.87 -3.60
C THR A 379 -9.58 -2.24 -4.64
N THR A 380 -8.71 -1.28 -4.97
CA THR A 380 -7.55 -1.51 -5.84
C THR A 380 -6.28 -1.39 -5.01
N VAL A 381 -5.43 -2.42 -5.04
CA VAL A 381 -4.11 -2.43 -4.38
C VAL A 381 -3.03 -2.10 -5.41
N ALA A 382 -2.38 -0.97 -5.22
CA ALA A 382 -1.16 -0.60 -5.92
C ALA A 382 0.05 -1.17 -5.19
N VAL A 383 0.89 -1.95 -5.87
CA VAL A 383 2.15 -2.44 -5.31
C VAL A 383 3.31 -1.65 -5.91
N PHE A 384 4.21 -1.19 -5.06
CA PHE A 384 5.33 -0.36 -5.42
C PHE A 384 6.66 -1.07 -5.21
N TYR A 385 7.63 -0.77 -6.06
CA TYR A 385 9.04 -1.06 -5.90
C TYR A 385 9.78 0.21 -5.47
N ASN A 386 10.50 0.15 -4.34
CA ASN A 386 11.27 1.26 -3.77
C ASN A 386 10.48 2.59 -3.70
N ARG A 387 9.23 2.53 -3.22
CA ARG A 387 8.42 3.74 -2.99
C ARG A 387 9.14 4.65 -2.02
N ALA A 388 9.36 5.89 -2.43
CA ALA A 388 9.76 6.95 -1.53
C ALA A 388 8.51 7.49 -0.83
N PHE A 389 8.62 7.74 0.48
CA PHE A 389 7.56 8.26 1.34
C PHE A 389 7.77 9.76 1.59
N SER A 390 8.26 10.45 0.57
CA SER A 390 8.38 11.90 0.58
C SER A 390 7.02 12.50 0.24
N PRO A 391 6.55 13.56 0.92
CA PRO A 391 5.35 14.30 0.50
C PRO A 391 5.38 14.68 -1.00
N ALA A 392 6.56 14.94 -1.57
CA ALA A 392 6.70 15.29 -2.97
C ALA A 392 6.34 14.15 -3.95
N ASP A 393 6.42 12.89 -3.54
CA ASP A 393 6.04 11.74 -4.39
C ASP A 393 4.52 11.50 -4.40
N GLU A 394 3.79 12.15 -3.51
CA GLU A 394 2.34 12.16 -3.42
C GLU A 394 1.77 13.52 -3.84
N HIS A 395 2.49 14.22 -4.71
CA HIS A 395 2.07 15.54 -5.13
C HIS A 395 0.74 15.48 -5.90
N VAL A 396 -0.16 16.40 -5.56
CA VAL A 396 -1.50 16.52 -6.15
C VAL A 396 -1.49 17.62 -7.19
N TYR A 397 -1.68 17.23 -8.44
CA TYR A 397 -1.76 18.13 -9.58
C TYR A 397 -3.21 18.44 -9.94
N ASP A 398 -3.44 19.62 -10.51
CA ASP A 398 -4.76 19.96 -11.04
C ASP A 398 -4.99 19.26 -12.39
N ALA A 399 -6.17 18.69 -12.57
CA ALA A 399 -6.48 17.92 -13.77
C ALA A 399 -7.91 18.13 -14.28
N ASN A 400 -8.06 18.18 -15.60
CA ASN A 400 -9.35 17.98 -16.25
C ASN A 400 -9.49 16.51 -16.67
N PHE A 401 -10.38 15.77 -16.01
CA PHE A 401 -10.72 14.40 -16.35
C PHE A 401 -11.93 14.39 -17.30
N GLY A 402 -11.71 14.06 -18.58
CA GLY A 402 -12.80 13.71 -19.51
C GLY A 402 -13.84 14.81 -19.82
N ASN A 403 -13.69 16.07 -19.37
CA ASN A 403 -14.59 17.16 -19.73
C ASN A 403 -14.18 17.86 -21.04
N THR A 404 -14.82 17.45 -22.13
CA THR A 404 -14.65 17.98 -23.48
C THR A 404 -15.27 19.36 -23.70
N SER A 405 -16.01 19.90 -22.73
CA SER A 405 -16.62 21.25 -22.81
C SER A 405 -15.68 22.34 -22.30
N ALA A 406 -14.59 21.96 -21.64
CA ALA A 406 -13.59 22.89 -21.16
C ALA A 406 -12.85 23.54 -22.34
N THR A 407 -12.53 24.83 -22.22
CA THR A 407 -11.84 25.60 -23.25
C THR A 407 -10.43 26.03 -22.79
N GLY A 408 -9.62 26.54 -23.72
CA GLY A 408 -8.28 27.05 -23.43
C GLY A 408 -7.32 25.98 -22.93
N GLN A 409 -6.57 26.28 -21.86
CA GLN A 409 -5.55 25.40 -21.29
C GLN A 409 -6.10 24.10 -20.68
N TRP A 410 -7.42 23.98 -20.52
CA TRP A 410 -8.09 22.79 -20.01
C TRP A 410 -8.73 21.94 -21.10
N SER A 411 -8.65 22.36 -22.37
CA SER A 411 -9.32 21.68 -23.48
C SER A 411 -8.81 20.25 -23.65
N ILE A 412 -9.75 19.32 -23.82
CA ILE A 412 -9.51 17.95 -24.26
C ILE A 412 -10.50 17.60 -25.37
N ILE A 413 -10.17 16.60 -26.19
CA ILE A 413 -10.99 16.23 -27.36
C ILE A 413 -11.80 14.97 -27.07
N PHE A 414 -11.23 14.00 -26.36
CA PHE A 414 -11.83 12.69 -26.13
C PHE A 414 -12.05 12.38 -24.65
N PRO A 415 -13.03 11.53 -24.29
CA PRO A 415 -13.35 11.22 -22.90
C PRO A 415 -12.31 10.32 -22.21
N ASP A 416 -11.38 9.73 -22.94
CA ASP A 416 -10.20 9.00 -22.45
C ASP A 416 -8.96 9.90 -22.32
N GLN A 417 -9.13 11.22 -22.43
CA GLN A 417 -8.07 12.18 -22.22
C GLN A 417 -8.17 12.87 -20.85
N ILE A 418 -7.00 13.14 -20.28
CA ILE A 418 -6.83 13.90 -19.04
C ILE A 418 -5.83 15.02 -19.32
N ARG A 419 -6.24 16.27 -19.08
CA ARG A 419 -5.30 17.40 -19.12
C ARG A 419 -4.74 17.64 -17.72
N LEU A 420 -3.43 17.53 -17.57
CA LEU A 420 -2.72 17.84 -16.33
C LEU A 420 -2.12 19.25 -16.44
N ASN A 421 -2.25 20.05 -15.38
CA ASN A 421 -1.62 21.36 -15.27
C ASN A 421 -0.85 21.46 -13.94
N TRP A 422 0.34 22.06 -13.99
CA TRP A 422 1.19 22.27 -12.82
C TRP A 422 1.98 23.57 -12.93
N ASP A 423 2.40 24.10 -11.78
CA ASP A 423 3.26 25.28 -11.70
C ASP A 423 4.74 24.89 -11.76
N VAL A 424 5.39 25.16 -12.89
CA VAL A 424 6.82 24.85 -13.07
C VAL A 424 7.76 25.53 -12.07
N ALA A 425 7.33 26.63 -11.44
CA ALA A 425 8.16 27.36 -10.48
C ALA A 425 8.01 26.85 -9.04
N ALA A 426 6.89 26.21 -8.71
CA ALA A 426 6.53 25.86 -7.33
C ALA A 426 6.25 24.37 -7.11
N GLU A 427 5.90 23.63 -8.17
CA GLU A 427 5.50 22.23 -8.10
C GLU A 427 6.55 21.33 -8.79
N PRO A 428 6.78 20.11 -8.28
CA PRO A 428 7.72 19.17 -8.89
C PRO A 428 7.21 18.70 -10.26
N ASP A 429 8.13 18.50 -11.22
CA ASP A 429 7.78 17.99 -12.55
C ASP A 429 7.13 16.59 -12.44
N PRO A 430 5.89 16.41 -12.94
CA PRO A 430 5.19 15.13 -12.85
C PRO A 430 5.89 14.03 -13.64
N LEU A 431 5.84 12.78 -13.14
CA LEU A 431 6.43 11.63 -13.82
C LEU A 431 5.54 11.14 -14.99
N LEU A 432 5.52 11.91 -16.06
CA LEU A 432 4.74 11.62 -17.27
C LEU A 432 5.48 10.66 -18.18
N ARG A 433 5.05 9.39 -18.21
CA ARG A 433 5.55 8.38 -19.16
C ARG A 433 4.43 7.41 -19.55
N PRO A 434 4.35 6.99 -20.82
CA PRO A 434 3.52 5.86 -21.21
C PRO A 434 3.82 4.62 -20.35
N GLY A 435 2.76 3.92 -19.95
CA GLY A 435 2.82 2.74 -19.09
C GLY A 435 2.72 3.03 -17.60
N ASN A 436 2.98 4.27 -17.15
CA ASN A 436 2.78 4.68 -15.76
C ASN A 436 1.29 4.77 -15.39
N PHE A 437 1.02 4.89 -14.09
CA PHE A 437 -0.33 5.03 -13.55
C PHE A 437 -0.57 6.44 -13.01
N LEU A 438 -1.82 6.86 -13.09
CA LEU A 438 -2.34 8.11 -12.54
C LEU A 438 -3.54 7.78 -11.65
N LEU A 439 -3.54 8.32 -10.43
CA LEU A 439 -4.63 8.21 -9.48
C LEU A 439 -5.50 9.47 -9.54
N ASP A 440 -6.79 9.30 -9.81
CA ASP A 440 -7.79 10.34 -9.57
C ASP A 440 -8.09 10.39 -8.07
N ALA A 441 -7.58 11.43 -7.39
CA ALA A 441 -7.67 11.55 -5.94
C ALA A 441 -9.10 11.83 -5.44
N ARG A 442 -10.03 12.29 -6.31
CA ARG A 442 -11.43 12.50 -5.92
C ARG A 442 -12.19 11.18 -5.87
N HIS A 443 -11.96 10.33 -6.87
CA HIS A 443 -12.68 9.08 -7.06
C HIS A 443 -11.85 7.84 -6.67
N ALA A 444 -10.64 8.02 -6.12
CA ALA A 444 -9.70 6.95 -5.80
C ALA A 444 -9.56 5.89 -6.93
N THR A 445 -9.60 6.35 -8.18
CA THR A 445 -9.64 5.49 -9.36
C THR A 445 -8.33 5.60 -10.11
N TRP A 446 -7.75 4.45 -10.46
CA TRP A 446 -6.51 4.40 -11.22
C TRP A 446 -6.74 4.35 -12.72
N TYR A 447 -5.85 5.02 -13.46
CA TYR A 447 -5.79 5.01 -14.91
C TYR A 447 -4.35 4.72 -15.35
N ARG A 448 -4.19 3.94 -16.42
CA ARG A 448 -2.87 3.70 -17.02
C ARG A 448 -2.66 4.66 -18.18
N ILE A 449 -1.56 5.40 -18.16
CA ILE A 449 -1.18 6.34 -19.22
C ILE A 449 -0.77 5.51 -20.45
N VAL A 450 -1.44 5.74 -21.57
CA VAL A 450 -1.13 5.12 -22.86
C VAL A 450 -0.22 6.03 -23.68
N ASP A 451 -0.51 7.32 -23.68
CA ASP A 451 0.25 8.32 -24.44
C ASP A 451 0.32 9.66 -23.69
N VAL A 452 1.38 10.42 -23.97
CA VAL A 452 1.61 11.77 -23.43
C VAL A 452 1.86 12.71 -24.60
N SER A 453 0.92 13.61 -24.87
CA SER A 453 0.97 14.59 -25.95
C SER A 453 0.88 16.02 -25.41
N ASP A 454 1.11 17.00 -26.28
CA ASP A 454 0.99 18.44 -25.98
C ASP A 454 1.67 18.88 -24.67
N ARG A 455 2.84 18.30 -24.39
CA ARG A 455 3.63 18.66 -23.21
C ARG A 455 4.25 20.04 -23.40
N THR A 456 3.86 20.98 -22.55
CA THR A 456 4.45 22.32 -22.43
C THR A 456 5.01 22.51 -21.02
N ASP A 457 5.67 23.64 -20.79
CA ASP A 457 6.05 24.06 -19.44
C ASP A 457 4.77 24.27 -18.61
N GLY A 458 4.47 23.31 -17.73
CA GLY A 458 3.32 23.37 -16.81
C GLY A 458 2.02 22.75 -17.33
N SER A 459 2.02 22.07 -18.47
CA SER A 459 0.85 21.28 -18.88
C SER A 459 1.18 20.07 -19.75
N ALA A 460 0.31 19.06 -19.70
CA ALA A 460 0.39 17.90 -20.59
C ALA A 460 -1.00 17.31 -20.85
N LEU A 461 -1.21 16.78 -22.06
CA LEU A 461 -2.37 16.00 -22.41
C LEU A 461 -2.02 14.51 -22.30
N LEU A 462 -2.80 13.77 -21.53
CA LEU A 462 -2.60 12.34 -21.29
C LEU A 462 -3.74 11.58 -21.93
N THR A 463 -3.43 10.54 -22.70
CA THR A 463 -4.42 9.55 -23.13
C THR A 463 -4.33 8.34 -22.22
N VAL A 464 -5.45 7.88 -21.65
CA VAL A 464 -5.48 6.76 -20.70
C VAL A 464 -6.13 5.51 -21.31
N ASN A 465 -5.90 4.36 -20.67
CA ASN A 465 -6.31 3.05 -21.18
C ASN A 465 -7.82 2.80 -21.22
N ARG A 466 -8.62 3.66 -20.59
CA ARG A 466 -10.08 3.56 -20.56
C ARG A 466 -10.71 4.95 -20.50
N PRO A 467 -11.91 5.15 -21.10
CA PRO A 467 -12.66 6.40 -20.95
C PRO A 467 -12.94 6.72 -19.47
N VAL A 468 -12.86 7.99 -19.12
CA VAL A 468 -13.26 8.48 -17.79
C VAL A 468 -14.79 8.34 -17.65
N PRO A 469 -15.29 7.59 -16.65
CA PRO A 469 -16.72 7.47 -16.39
C PRO A 469 -17.36 8.85 -16.22
N THR A 470 -18.58 9.05 -16.73
CA THR A 470 -19.25 10.35 -16.67
C THR A 470 -19.34 10.92 -15.25
N ALA A 471 -19.56 10.07 -14.25
CA ALA A 471 -19.60 10.44 -12.84
C ALA A 471 -18.24 10.92 -12.27
N HIS A 472 -17.13 10.61 -12.94
CA HIS A 472 -15.78 11.00 -12.52
C HIS A 472 -15.25 12.23 -13.28
N ARG A 473 -16.01 12.72 -14.27
CA ARG A 473 -15.56 13.82 -15.12
C ARG A 473 -15.53 15.13 -14.34
N THR A 474 -14.52 15.95 -14.63
CA THR A 474 -14.38 17.28 -14.03
C THR A 474 -15.52 18.19 -14.49
N LEU A 475 -16.37 18.68 -13.59
CA LEU A 475 -17.50 19.54 -13.97
C LEU A 475 -17.04 20.92 -14.48
N ASP A 476 -16.16 21.57 -13.73
CA ASP A 476 -15.53 22.84 -14.10
C ASP A 476 -14.05 22.79 -13.69
N PRO A 477 -13.10 22.77 -14.65
CA PRO A 477 -11.68 22.72 -14.36
C PRO A 477 -11.08 24.09 -13.99
N THR A 478 -11.83 25.18 -14.09
CA THR A 478 -11.38 26.53 -13.73
C THR A 478 -11.68 26.88 -12.27
N ALA A 479 -12.69 26.25 -11.68
CA ALA A 479 -13.06 26.44 -10.29
C ALA A 479 -12.29 25.49 -9.35
N PRO A 480 -11.55 26.00 -8.34
CA PRO A 480 -10.73 25.19 -7.42
C PRO A 480 -11.46 24.02 -6.74
N ALA A 481 -12.76 24.17 -6.46
CA ALA A 481 -13.56 23.16 -5.78
C ALA A 481 -13.96 21.97 -6.68
N SER A 482 -14.04 22.18 -7.99
CA SER A 482 -14.54 21.19 -8.96
C SER A 482 -13.48 20.68 -9.92
N VAL A 483 -12.29 21.30 -9.93
CA VAL A 483 -11.16 20.80 -10.73
C VAL A 483 -10.71 19.43 -10.21
N GLY A 484 -10.32 18.58 -11.15
CA GLY A 484 -9.82 17.25 -10.82
C GLY A 484 -8.48 17.31 -10.12
N ARG A 485 -8.15 16.20 -9.46
CA ARG A 485 -6.93 16.04 -8.67
C ARG A 485 -6.26 14.75 -9.12
N ALA A 486 -5.08 14.87 -9.68
CA ALA A 486 -4.31 13.73 -10.15
C ALA A 486 -3.06 13.56 -9.28
N ILE A 487 -2.77 12.34 -8.87
CA ILE A 487 -1.53 11.97 -8.18
C ILE A 487 -0.78 10.98 -9.07
N LEU A 488 0.50 11.27 -9.32
CA LEU A 488 1.38 10.42 -10.11
C LEU A 488 2.48 9.87 -9.23
N MET A 489 2.30 8.64 -8.77
CA MET A 489 3.28 7.97 -7.92
C MET A 489 4.31 7.20 -8.74
N ARG A 490 5.53 7.14 -8.22
CA ARG A 490 6.66 6.43 -8.84
C ARG A 490 6.71 4.98 -8.38
N GLY A 491 7.27 4.11 -9.23
CA GLY A 491 7.63 2.75 -8.84
C GLY A 491 6.46 1.77 -8.74
N ILE A 492 5.27 2.10 -9.22
CA ILE A 492 4.16 1.14 -9.29
C ILE A 492 4.54 0.01 -10.23
N ILE A 493 4.51 -1.23 -9.73
CA ILE A 493 4.77 -2.45 -10.49
C ILE A 493 3.50 -2.88 -11.20
N GLU A 494 2.40 -3.00 -10.44
CA GLU A 494 1.13 -3.54 -10.89
C GLU A 494 0.00 -3.07 -9.99
N LEU A 495 -1.22 -3.05 -10.54
CA LEU A 495 -2.46 -2.80 -9.81
C LEU A 495 -3.27 -4.09 -9.71
N PHE A 496 -3.85 -4.36 -8.54
CA PHE A 496 -4.68 -5.53 -8.31
C PHE A 496 -6.04 -5.11 -7.78
N GLU A 497 -7.10 -5.50 -8.47
CA GLU A 497 -8.46 -5.40 -7.92
C GLU A 497 -8.69 -6.54 -6.93
N LEU A 498 -9.23 -6.22 -5.75
CA LEU A 498 -9.56 -7.18 -4.68
C LEU A 498 -11.05 -7.53 -4.66
#